data_AF-A0A090X5J3-F1
#
_entry.id   AF-A0A090X5J3-F1
#
_cell.length_a   1.000
_cell.length_b   1.000
_cell.length_c   1.000
_cell.angle_alpha   90.00
_cell.angle_beta   90.00
_cell.angle_gamma   90.00
#
_symmetry.space_group_name_H-M   'P 1'
#
loop_
_entity.id
_entity.type
_entity.pdbx_description
1 polymer ?
#
loop_
_entity_poly.entity_id
_entity_poly.type
_entity_poly.pdbx_seq_one_letter_code
_entity_poly.pdbx_strand_id
1 'polypeptide(L)' 'MKPETLNFFDKVYQVAKQIPFGRVTSYGAIAKYLGAARSSRVVGYA' A
#
# COMPACT_ATOMS: atom_id res chain seq x y z
N MET A 1 -12.41 1.99 16.03
CA MET A 1 -11.91 1.68 14.68
C MET A 1 -11.36 0.26 14.71
N LYS A 2 -11.83 -0.66 13.85
CA LYS A 2 -11.43 -2.09 13.92
C LYS A 2 -9.90 -2.20 13.70
N PRO A 3 -9.17 -3.00 14.50
CA PRO A 3 -7.71 -3.08 14.46
C PRO A 3 -7.15 -3.66 13.14
N GLU A 4 -7.99 -4.35 12.37
CA GLU A 4 -7.60 -4.97 11.10
C GLU A 4 -7.22 -3.96 10.01
N THR A 5 -7.83 -2.77 10.00
CA THR A 5 -7.56 -1.75 8.97
C THR A 5 -6.23 -1.04 9.20
N LEU A 6 -5.84 -0.82 10.47
CA LEU A 6 -4.52 -0.26 10.82
C LEU A 6 -3.40 -1.13 10.22
N ASN A 7 -3.55 -2.45 10.35
CA ASN A 7 -2.56 -3.40 9.88
C ASN A 7 -2.43 -3.45 8.34
N PHE A 8 -3.45 -3.03 7.59
CA PHE A 8 -3.36 -2.89 6.13
C PHE A 8 -2.58 -1.64 5.73
N PHE A 9 -2.87 -0.50 6.36
CA PHE A 9 -2.17 0.76 6.09
C PHE A 9 -0.68 0.69 6.47
N ASP A 10 -0.35 0.07 7.60
CA ASP A 10 1.04 -0.15 8.01
C ASP A 10 1.84 -0.91 6.95
N LYS A 11 1.24 -1.94 6.35
CA LYS A 11 1.87 -2.70 5.25
C LYS A 11 2.08 -1.83 4.01
N VAL A 12 1.12 -0.97 3.68
CA VAL A 12 1.26 -0.02 2.55
C VAL A 12 2.45 0.92 2.80
N TYR A 13 2.56 1.49 3.99
CA TYR A 13 3.68 2.38 4.34
C TYR A 13 5.02 1.65 4.35
N GLN A 14 5.09 0.41 4.82
CA GLN A 14 6.32 -0.37 4.78
C GLN A 14 6.81 -0.61 3.35
N VAL A 15 5.90 -0.90 2.41
CA VAL A 15 6.24 -1.07 0.99
C VAL A 15 6.64 0.26 0.36
N ALA A 16 5.92 1.35 0.66
CA ALA A 16 6.24 2.68 0.14
C ALA A 16 7.64 3.15 0.56
N LYS A 17 8.07 2.83 1.78
CA LYS A 17 9.44 3.14 2.28
C LYS A 17 10.56 2.40 1.54
N GLN A 18 10.25 1.29 0.87
CA GLN A 18 11.23 0.52 0.11
C GLN A 18 11.47 1.08 -1.31
N ILE A 19 10.68 2.08 -1.73
CA ILE A 19 10.83 2.68 -3.06
C ILE A 19 12.15 3.48 -3.07
N PRO A 20 13.11 3.13 -3.96
CA PRO A 20 14.38 3.83 -4.01
C PRO A 20 14.21 5.24 -4.56
N PHE A 21 15.12 6.13 -4.18
CA PHE A 21 15.14 7.51 -4.65
C PHE A 21 15.19 7.58 -6.19
N GLY A 22 14.44 8.51 -6.76
CA GLY A 22 14.32 8.68 -8.21
C GLY A 22 13.43 7.64 -8.90
N ARG A 23 12.79 6.72 -8.15
CA ARG A 23 11.77 5.82 -8.68
C ARG A 23 10.40 6.11 -8.08
N VAL A 24 9.38 5.72 -8.84
CA VAL A 24 7.98 5.84 -8.46
C VAL A 24 7.29 4.49 -8.66
N THR A 25 6.20 4.28 -7.92
CA THR A 25 5.31 3.13 -8.09
C THR A 25 3.87 3.61 -8.12
N SER A 26 2.95 2.75 -8.55
CA SER A 26 1.51 3.06 -8.56
C SER A 26 0.79 2.40 -7.38
N TYR A 27 -0.33 3.00 -6.95
CA TYR A 27 -1.18 2.40 -5.92
C TYR A 27 -1.66 1.00 -6.29
N GLY A 28 -1.92 0.75 -7.58
CA GLY A 28 -2.25 -0.58 -8.09
C GLY A 28 -1.10 -1.59 -7.95
N ALA A 29 0.15 -1.15 -8.16
CA ALA A 29 1.31 -2.01 -8.00
C ALA A 29 1.52 -2.40 -6.53
N ILE A 30 1.40 -1.44 -5.59
CA ILE A 30 1.45 -1.73 -4.14
C ILE A 30 0.30 -2.65 -3.73
N ALA A 31 -0.92 -2.37 -4.19
CA ALA A 31 -2.08 -3.20 -3.89
C ALA A 31 -1.92 -4.63 -4.42
N LYS A 32 -1.38 -4.80 -5.63
CA LYS A 32 -1.09 -6.11 -6.23
C LYS A 32 0.02 -6.84 -5.47
N TYR A 33 1.07 -6.13 -5.04
CA TYR A 33 2.16 -6.67 -4.24
C TYR A 33 1.67 -7.22 -2.89
N LEU A 34 0.71 -6.54 -2.26
CA LEU A 34 0.08 -6.97 -1.01
C LEU A 34 -1.03 -8.02 -1.19
N GLY A 35 -1.24 -8.56 -2.41
CA GLY A 35 -2.28 -9.55 -2.70
C GLY A 35 -3.71 -8.98 -2.77
N ALA A 36 -3.86 -7.65 -2.69
CA ALA A 36 -5.12 -6.93 -2.70
C ALA A 36 -5.32 -6.17 -4.02
N ALA A 37 -5.16 -6.85 -5.16
CA ALA A 37 -5.07 -6.22 -6.49
C ALA A 37 -6.25 -5.29 -6.88
N ARG A 38 -7.40 -5.34 -6.19
CA ARG A 38 -8.56 -4.45 -6.41
C ARG A 38 -8.69 -3.31 -5.39
N SER A 39 -7.78 -3.22 -4.43
CA SER A 39 -7.81 -2.26 -3.32
C SER A 39 -6.93 -1.03 -3.56
N SER A 40 -6.62 -0.72 -4.83
CA SER A 40 -5.80 0.45 -5.21
C SER A 40 -6.34 1.77 -4.66
N ARG A 41 -7.67 1.93 -4.55
CA ARG A 41 -8.29 3.10 -3.89
C ARG A 41 -7.99 3.16 -2.39
N VAL A 42 -8.02 2.01 -1.72
CA VAL A 42 -7.71 1.91 -0.28
C VAL A 42 -6.24 2.25 -0.02
N VAL A 43 -5.34 1.79 -0.89
CA VAL A 43 -3.92 2.15 -0.83
C VAL A 43 -3.71 3.67 -0.99
N GLY A 44 -4.51 4.36 -1.81
CA GLY A 44 -4.42 5.81 -1.96
C GLY A 44 -4.98 6.62 -0.78
N TYR A 45 -5.75 5.99 0.11
CA TYR A 45 -6.16 6.60 1.39
C TYR A 45 -5.13 6.40 2.50
N ALA A 46 -4.16 5.51 2.29
CA ALA A 46 -2.99 5.33 3.15
C ALA A 46 -1.99 6.47 2.86
#